data_AF-A0A0P6WZJ6-F1
#
_entry.id   AF-A0A0P6WZJ6-F1
#
_cell.length_a   1.000
_cell.length_b   1.000
_cell.length_c   1.000
_cell.angle_alpha   90.00
_cell.angle_beta   90.00
_cell.angle_gamma   90.00
#
_symmetry.space_group_name_H-M   'P 1'
#
loop_
_entity.id
_entity.type
_entity.pdbx_description
1 polymer ?
#
loop_
_entity_poly.entity_id
_entity_poly.type
_entity_poly.pdbx_seq_one_letter_code
_entity_poly.pdbx_strand_id
1 'polypeptide(L)'
;MSDRENVLTQVEKVMSGADPSDLFFDWFCRTSSLKAKGCKLVRKLEQLLNANQKGNRFDPNAVYTIFKNNCPLYGKLYDDIRICDLETGKVLYTIVPSSGFQNDFGTAILWGKDNDFSGPILEGQWKDILAYFSTRA
;
A
#
# COMPACT_ATOMS: atom_id res chain seq x y z
N MET A 1 17.14 16.08 3.11
CA MET A 1 16.11 15.09 2.69
C MET A 1 16.67 13.74 3.06
N SER A 2 15.99 12.93 3.89
CA SER A 2 16.51 11.60 4.19
C SER A 2 16.47 10.77 2.92
N ASP A 3 17.49 9.96 2.67
CA ASP A 3 17.60 9.11 1.49
C ASP A 3 16.43 8.13 1.48
N ARG A 4 15.41 8.40 0.67
CA ARG A 4 14.29 7.49 0.48
C ARG A 4 14.79 6.34 -0.37
N GLU A 5 14.60 5.13 0.13
CA GLU A 5 14.95 3.92 -0.58
C GLU A 5 13.78 3.49 -1.46
N ASN A 6 14.09 2.89 -2.60
CA ASN A 6 13.05 2.35 -3.48
C ASN A 6 12.34 1.16 -2.82
N VAL A 7 11.16 0.84 -3.36
CA VAL A 7 10.26 -0.17 -2.79
C VAL A 7 10.87 -1.57 -2.75
N LEU A 8 11.76 -1.92 -3.68
CA LEU A 8 12.44 -3.22 -3.69
C LEU A 8 13.38 -3.35 -2.49
N THR A 9 14.20 -2.32 -2.24
CA THR A 9 15.09 -2.28 -1.08
C THR A 9 14.31 -2.30 0.24
N GLN A 10 13.18 -1.59 0.31
CA GLN A 10 12.32 -1.61 1.51
C GLN A 10 11.80 -3.03 1.82
N VAL A 11 11.34 -3.75 0.80
CA VAL A 11 10.88 -5.14 0.96
C VAL A 11 12.04 -6.05 1.36
N GLU A 12 13.18 -5.98 0.65
CA GLU A 12 14.36 -6.81 0.93
C GLU A 12 14.85 -6.66 2.37
N LYS A 13 14.91 -5.43 2.89
CA LYS A 13 15.30 -5.17 4.28
C LYS A 13 14.37 -5.84 5.28
N VAL A 14 13.06 -5.71 5.09
CA VAL A 14 12.08 -6.35 5.99
C VAL A 14 12.18 -7.86 5.90
N MET A 15 12.34 -8.42 4.69
CA MET A 15 12.54 -9.86 4.49
C MET A 15 13.85 -10.37 5.11
N SER A 16 14.85 -9.49 5.21
CA SER A 16 16.13 -9.73 5.90
C SER A 16 16.08 -9.48 7.42
N GLY A 17 14.90 -9.16 7.97
CA GLY A 17 14.66 -9.05 9.41
C GLY A 17 14.55 -7.62 9.96
N ALA A 18 14.60 -6.58 9.12
CA ALA A 18 14.31 -5.21 9.56
C ALA A 18 12.87 -5.08 10.08
N ASP A 19 12.65 -4.18 11.04
CA ASP A 19 11.32 -3.97 11.60
C ASP A 19 10.43 -3.18 10.61
N PRO A 20 9.29 -3.74 10.15
CA PRO A 20 8.44 -3.05 9.19
C PRO A 20 7.65 -1.89 9.81
N SER A 21 7.76 -1.65 11.12
CA SER A 21 7.14 -0.51 11.79
C SER A 21 7.67 0.83 11.25
N ASP A 22 8.92 0.87 10.78
CA ASP A 22 9.56 2.06 10.22
C ASP A 22 8.92 2.51 8.89
N LEU A 23 8.11 1.64 8.27
CA LEU A 23 7.35 1.98 7.06
C LEU A 23 6.04 2.71 7.37
N PHE A 24 5.60 2.77 8.64
CA PHE A 24 4.40 3.52 9.00
C PHE A 24 4.69 5.01 9.11
N PHE A 25 3.97 5.81 8.33
CA PHE A 25 4.07 7.27 8.38
C PHE A 25 3.17 7.88 9.47
N ASP A 26 1.98 7.31 9.66
CA ASP A 26 0.96 7.79 10.60
C ASP A 26 0.02 6.62 10.97
N TRP A 27 -0.40 6.57 12.23
CA TRP A 27 -1.19 5.46 12.77
C TRP A 27 -2.06 5.86 13.96
N PHE A 28 -3.25 5.24 14.06
CA PHE A 28 -4.16 5.38 15.20
C PHE A 28 -4.13 4.15 16.14
N CYS A 29 -3.59 3.02 15.70
CA CYS A 29 -3.44 1.85 16.54
C CYS A 29 -2.32 2.01 17.58
N ARG A 30 -2.20 1.07 18.52
CA ARG A 30 -1.07 1.07 19.46
C ARG A 30 0.23 0.79 18.72
N THR A 31 1.33 1.45 19.10
CA THR A 31 2.66 1.24 18.51
C THR A 31 3.10 -0.23 18.54
N SER A 32 2.77 -0.96 19.61
CA SER A 32 3.06 -2.40 19.72
C SER A 32 2.36 -3.27 18.67
N SER A 33 1.35 -2.75 17.96
CA SER A 33 0.67 -3.45 16.87
C SER A 33 1.34 -3.24 15.50
N LEU A 34 2.21 -2.24 15.35
CA LEU A 34 2.77 -1.84 14.06
C LEU A 34 3.58 -2.95 13.42
N LYS A 35 4.45 -3.62 14.17
CA LYS A 35 5.28 -4.72 13.66
C LYS A 35 4.43 -5.80 12.98
N ALA A 36 3.42 -6.31 13.69
CA ALA A 36 2.56 -7.37 13.17
C ALA A 36 1.73 -6.91 11.96
N LYS A 37 1.27 -5.66 11.94
CA LYS A 37 0.56 -5.06 10.80
C LYS A 37 1.49 -4.86 9.60
N GLY A 38 2.67 -4.30 9.83
CA GLY A 38 3.72 -4.08 8.83
C GLY A 38 4.13 -5.37 8.15
N CYS A 39 4.35 -6.47 8.90
CA CYS A 39 4.61 -7.78 8.29
C CYS A 39 3.49 -8.24 7.35
N LYS A 40 2.21 -7.98 7.68
CA LYS A 40 1.08 -8.32 6.81
C LYS A 40 1.04 -7.45 5.56
N LEU A 41 1.35 -6.16 5.68
CA LEU A 41 1.36 -5.21 4.57
C LEU A 41 2.53 -5.46 3.62
N VAL A 42 3.73 -5.79 4.13
CA VAL A 42 4.88 -6.15 3.28
C VAL A 42 4.60 -7.40 2.44
N ARG A 43 3.94 -8.42 3.00
CA ARG A 43 3.52 -9.60 2.22
C ARG A 43 2.53 -9.23 1.10
N LYS A 44 1.66 -8.27 1.34
CA LYS A 44 0.74 -7.75 0.31
C LYS A 44 1.47 -6.90 -0.73
N LEU A 45 2.45 -6.10 -0.30
CA LEU A 45 3.32 -5.33 -1.19
C LEU A 45 4.13 -6.24 -2.11
N GLU A 46 4.67 -7.34 -1.61
CA GLU A 46 5.35 -8.37 -2.40
C GLU A 46 4.42 -8.95 -3.48
N GLN A 47 3.17 -9.29 -3.12
CA GLN A 47 2.17 -9.74 -4.09
C GLN A 47 1.86 -8.68 -5.16
N LEU A 48 1.76 -7.41 -4.77
CA LEU A 48 1.58 -6.29 -5.71
C LEU A 48 2.76 -6.13 -6.65
N LEU A 49 3.99 -6.21 -6.15
CA LEU A 49 5.21 -6.11 -6.96
C LEU A 49 5.28 -7.24 -7.98
N ASN A 50 4.97 -8.48 -7.56
CA ASN A 50 4.92 -9.64 -8.46
C ASN A 50 3.83 -9.50 -9.54
N ALA A 51 2.66 -8.98 -9.20
CA ALA A 51 1.62 -8.64 -10.18
C ALA A 51 2.12 -7.57 -11.16
N ASN A 52 2.72 -6.50 -10.64
CA ASN A 52 3.20 -5.36 -11.41
C ASN A 52 4.31 -5.71 -12.40
N GLN A 53 5.08 -6.80 -12.19
CA GLN A 53 6.04 -7.29 -13.19
C GLN A 53 5.40 -7.54 -14.57
N LYS A 54 4.12 -7.93 -14.60
CA LYS A 54 3.37 -8.15 -15.85
C LYS A 54 2.63 -6.90 -16.34
N GLY A 55 1.96 -6.19 -15.43
CA GLY A 55 1.13 -5.04 -15.80
C GLY A 55 1.91 -3.74 -16.02
N ASN A 56 3.11 -3.61 -15.45
CA ASN A 56 3.98 -2.44 -15.58
C ASN A 56 3.27 -1.11 -15.30
N ARG A 57 2.48 -1.05 -14.21
CA ARG A 57 1.70 0.14 -13.80
C ARG A 57 2.57 1.22 -13.16
N PHE A 58 3.70 0.82 -12.58
CA PHE A 58 4.75 1.69 -12.04
C PHE A 58 6.12 1.02 -12.15
N ASP A 59 7.21 1.80 -12.17
CA ASP A 59 8.58 1.29 -12.08
C ASP A 59 8.99 1.12 -10.60
N PRO A 60 9.28 -0.10 -10.11
CA PRO A 60 9.71 -0.32 -8.73
C PRO A 60 11.00 0.42 -8.34
N ASN A 61 11.85 0.81 -9.30
CA ASN A 61 13.07 1.57 -8.99
C ASN A 61 12.81 3.07 -8.79
N ALA A 62 11.67 3.57 -9.29
CA ALA A 62 11.29 4.98 -9.24
C ALA A 62 10.25 5.29 -8.15
N VAL A 63 9.91 4.31 -7.30
CA VAL A 63 8.91 4.48 -6.25
C VAL A 63 9.39 3.94 -4.90
N TYR A 64 8.81 4.48 -3.84
CA TYR A 64 8.88 3.91 -2.49
C TYR A 64 7.48 3.68 -1.94
N THR A 65 7.39 3.00 -0.81
CA THR A 65 6.14 2.75 -0.09
C THR A 65 6.16 3.34 1.31
N ILE A 66 4.99 3.82 1.73
CA ILE A 66 4.65 4.03 3.13
C ILE A 66 3.36 3.29 3.48
N PHE A 67 3.24 2.93 4.74
CA PHE A 67 2.02 2.40 5.32
C PHE A 67 1.34 3.46 6.17
N LYS A 68 0.02 3.36 6.24
CA LYS A 68 -0.77 4.10 7.23
C LYS A 68 -1.74 3.15 7.91
N ASN A 69 -2.05 3.46 9.17
CA ASN A 69 -3.21 2.90 9.86
C ASN A 69 -4.22 4.03 10.08
N ASN A 70 -5.42 3.91 9.53
CA ASN A 70 -6.44 4.96 9.55
C ASN A 70 -7.54 4.65 10.56
N CYS A 71 -8.17 5.71 11.08
CA CYS A 71 -9.36 5.65 11.90
C CYS A 71 -10.57 6.14 11.10
N PRO A 72 -11.50 5.25 10.68
CA PRO A 72 -12.75 5.71 10.10
C PRO A 72 -13.61 6.32 11.21
N LEU A 73 -14.37 7.37 10.86
CA LEU A 73 -15.33 7.97 11.80
C LEU A 73 -16.36 6.91 12.29
N TYR A 74 -16.81 6.04 11.39
CA TYR A 74 -17.70 4.90 11.69
C TYR A 74 -17.11 3.61 11.13
N GLY A 75 -16.65 2.73 12.02
CA GLY A 75 -16.10 1.43 11.66
C GLY A 75 -14.92 0.99 12.51
N LYS A 76 -13.99 0.22 11.93
CA LYS A 76 -12.78 -0.32 12.57
C LYS A 76 -11.53 0.32 11.99
N LEU A 77 -10.46 0.42 12.78
CA LEU A 77 -9.16 0.83 12.25
C LEU A 77 -8.73 -0.09 11.10
N TYR A 78 -8.18 0.48 10.05
CA TYR A 78 -7.73 -0.26 8.86
C TYR A 78 -6.39 0.26 8.38
N ASP A 79 -5.74 -0.49 7.49
CA ASP A 79 -4.41 -0.18 6.99
C ASP A 79 -4.47 0.12 5.49
N ASP A 80 -3.60 1.01 5.00
CA ASP A 80 -3.38 1.25 3.58
C ASP A 80 -1.88 1.24 3.22
N ILE A 81 -1.61 0.89 1.96
CA ILE A 81 -0.30 0.94 1.32
C ILE A 81 -0.33 2.10 0.34
N ARG A 82 0.66 2.98 0.41
CA ARG A 82 0.82 4.07 -0.56
C ARG A 82 2.08 3.85 -1.37
N ILE A 83 1.92 3.80 -2.69
CA ILE A 83 3.04 3.84 -3.63
C ILE A 83 3.29 5.31 -3.97
N CYS A 84 4.50 5.78 -3.70
CA CYS A 84 4.88 7.17 -3.88
C CYS A 84 6.03 7.27 -4.87
N ASP A 85 5.98 8.28 -5.73
CA ASP A 85 7.08 8.66 -6.59
C ASP A 85 8.31 9.05 -5.75
N LEU A 86 9.47 8.49 -6.08
CA LEU A 86 10.68 8.60 -5.27
C LEU A 86 11.25 10.03 -5.27
N GLU A 87 11.22 10.68 -6.42
CA GLU A 87 11.78 12.02 -6.62
C GLU A 87 10.90 13.10 -5.99
N THR A 88 9.60 13.08 -6.33
CA THR A 88 8.65 14.13 -5.95
C THR A 88 7.96 13.87 -4.62
N GLY A 89 7.90 12.60 -4.17
CA GLY A 89 7.09 12.19 -3.02
C GLY A 89 5.59 12.15 -3.29
N LYS A 90 5.14 12.37 -4.53
CA LYS A 90 3.72 12.33 -4.90
C LYS A 90 3.17 10.91 -4.76
N VAL A 91 2.00 10.77 -4.14
CA VAL A 91 1.29 9.48 -4.08
C VAL A 91 0.76 9.14 -5.47
N LEU A 92 1.15 7.97 -5.99
CA LEU A 92 0.70 7.43 -7.27
C LEU A 92 -0.49 6.49 -7.09
N TYR A 93 -0.46 5.67 -6.04
CA TYR A 93 -1.54 4.74 -5.70
C TYR A 93 -1.74 4.69 -4.18
N THR A 94 -3.00 4.63 -3.76
CA THR A 94 -3.39 4.27 -2.39
C THR A 94 -4.19 2.99 -2.46
N ILE A 95 -3.67 1.94 -1.84
CA ILE A 95 -4.24 0.60 -1.86
C ILE A 95 -4.71 0.26 -0.45
N VAL A 96 -6.01 0.07 -0.29
CA VAL A 96 -6.65 -0.36 0.96
C VAL A 96 -6.94 -1.85 0.85
N PRO A 97 -6.19 -2.75 1.51
CA PRO A 97 -6.42 -4.17 1.34
C PRO A 97 -7.73 -4.69 1.95
N SER A 98 -8.25 -3.97 2.95
CA SER A 98 -9.56 -4.21 3.55
C SER A 98 -10.02 -2.95 4.26
N SER A 99 -11.09 -2.33 3.77
CA SER A 99 -11.62 -1.08 4.32
C SER A 99 -12.19 -1.29 5.72
N GLY A 100 -11.96 -0.30 6.58
CA GLY A 100 -12.48 -0.28 7.94
C GLY A 100 -13.84 0.37 8.08
N PHE A 101 -14.34 1.08 7.05
CA PHE A 101 -15.65 1.71 7.11
C PHE A 101 -16.76 0.67 7.26
N GLN A 102 -17.77 0.97 8.07
CA GLN A 102 -18.83 0.02 8.41
C GLN A 102 -19.59 -0.50 7.18
N ASN A 103 -19.83 0.36 6.19
CA ASN A 103 -20.61 0.02 5.00
C ASN A 103 -19.79 -0.64 3.89
N ASP A 104 -18.46 -0.66 4.01
CA ASP A 104 -17.59 -1.26 3.00
C ASP A 104 -17.40 -2.76 3.27
N PHE A 105 -17.80 -3.26 4.44
CA PHE A 105 -17.71 -4.68 4.83
C PHE A 105 -16.33 -5.32 4.56
N GLY A 106 -15.24 -4.55 4.71
CA GLY A 106 -13.89 -5.06 4.48
C GLY A 106 -13.45 -5.10 3.01
N THR A 107 -14.20 -4.46 2.12
CA THR A 107 -13.88 -4.33 0.68
C THR A 107 -12.47 -3.78 0.48
N ALA A 108 -11.74 -4.37 -0.47
CA ALA A 108 -10.45 -3.87 -0.91
C ALA A 108 -10.68 -2.76 -1.92
N ILE A 109 -9.97 -1.63 -1.76
CA ILE A 109 -10.19 -0.42 -2.56
C ILE A 109 -8.87 0.07 -3.13
N LEU A 110 -8.87 0.42 -4.41
CA LEU A 110 -7.74 1.03 -5.10
C LEU A 110 -8.09 2.46 -5.52
N TRP A 111 -7.23 3.40 -5.17
CA TRP A 111 -7.21 4.77 -5.65
C TRP A 111 -5.88 5.04 -6.36
N GLY A 112 -5.85 5.94 -7.33
CA GLY A 112 -4.57 6.25 -7.97
C GLY A 112 -4.61 7.29 -9.07
N LYS A 113 -3.42 7.49 -9.65
CA LYS A 113 -3.16 8.43 -10.74
C LYS A 113 -3.96 8.16 -12.02
N ASP A 114 -4.37 6.91 -12.26
CA ASP A 114 -4.97 6.52 -13.53
C ASP A 114 -6.38 7.12 -13.75
N ASN A 115 -6.98 7.66 -12.69
CA ASN A 115 -8.19 8.50 -12.75
C ASN A 115 -8.02 9.82 -11.95
N ASP A 116 -6.79 10.28 -11.75
CA ASP A 116 -6.45 11.48 -10.97
C ASP A 116 -7.06 11.53 -9.56
N PHE A 117 -7.25 10.37 -8.92
CA PHE A 117 -7.92 10.25 -7.62
C PHE A 117 -9.35 10.84 -7.59
N SER A 118 -10.02 10.98 -8.73
CA SER A 118 -11.41 11.47 -8.83
C SER A 118 -12.46 10.54 -8.21
N GLY A 119 -12.06 9.29 -7.93
CA GLY A 119 -12.87 8.24 -7.33
C GLY A 119 -12.04 6.98 -7.14
N PRO A 120 -12.60 5.91 -6.57
CA PRO A 120 -11.93 4.62 -6.56
C PRO A 120 -11.80 4.10 -7.99
N ILE A 121 -10.60 3.62 -8.34
CA ILE A 121 -10.36 2.91 -9.60
C ILE A 121 -11.04 1.55 -9.56
N LEU A 122 -11.00 0.90 -8.40
CA LEU A 122 -11.57 -0.42 -8.18
C LEU A 122 -12.02 -0.58 -6.72
N GLU A 123 -13.19 -1.20 -6.55
CA GLU A 123 -13.71 -1.71 -5.28
C GLU A 123 -14.02 -3.19 -5.45
N GLY A 124 -13.52 -4.05 -4.57
CA GLY A 124 -13.75 -5.49 -4.67
C GLY A 124 -12.94 -6.31 -3.68
N GLN A 125 -12.39 -7.42 -4.15
CA GLN A 125 -11.53 -8.30 -3.37
C GLN A 125 -10.05 -8.00 -3.64
N TRP A 126 -9.18 -8.43 -2.73
CA TRP A 126 -7.73 -8.25 -2.90
C TRP A 126 -7.20 -8.81 -4.22
N LYS A 127 -7.76 -9.94 -4.69
CA LYS A 127 -7.40 -10.55 -5.98
C LYS A 127 -7.72 -9.64 -7.18
N ASP A 128 -8.72 -8.79 -7.08
CA ASP A 128 -9.14 -7.90 -8.16
C ASP A 128 -8.14 -6.74 -8.28
N ILE A 129 -7.62 -6.27 -7.14
CA ILE A 129 -6.47 -5.34 -7.11
C ILE A 129 -5.24 -5.99 -7.76
N LEU A 130 -4.89 -7.24 -7.40
CA LEU A 130 -3.76 -7.92 -8.03
C LEU A 130 -3.96 -8.11 -9.55
N ALA A 131 -5.19 -8.39 -9.99
CA ALA A 131 -5.52 -8.51 -11.41
C ALA A 131 -5.35 -7.17 -12.15
N TYR A 132 -5.73 -6.05 -11.53
CA TYR A 132 -5.47 -4.71 -12.05
C TYR A 132 -3.98 -4.47 -12.29
N PHE A 133 -3.14 -4.75 -11.30
CA PHE A 133 -1.69 -4.59 -11.40
C PHE A 133 -1.01 -5.61 -12.32
N SER A 134 -1.68 -6.72 -12.65
CA SER A 134 -1.19 -7.74 -13.60
C SER A 134 -1.57 -7.44 -15.06
N THR A 135 -2.51 -6.53 -15.28
CA THR A 135 -2.98 -6.16 -16.62
C THR A 135 -2.19 -4.96 -17.13
N ARG A 136 -1.66 -5.05 -18.35
CA ARG A 136 -0.87 -3.96 -18.94
C ARG A 136 -1.62 -2.63 -18.91
N ALA A 137 -0.92 -1.59 -18.46
CA ALA A 137 -1.35 -0.20 -18.52
C ALA A 137 -1.40 0.31 -19.96
#